data_AF-H7EJI5-F1
#
_entry.id   AF-H7EJI5-F1
#
_cell.length_a   1.000
_cell.length_b   1.000
_cell.length_c   1.000
_cell.angle_alpha   90.00
_cell.angle_beta   90.00
_cell.angle_gamma   90.00
#
_symmetry.space_group_name_H-M   'P 1'
#
loop_
_entity.id
_entity.type
_entity.pdbx_description
1 polymer ?
#
loop_
_entity_poly.entity_id
_entity_poly.type
_entity_poly.pdbx_seq_one_letter_code
_entity_poly.pdbx_strand_id
1 'polypeptide(L)'
;MPTSEELKQISLNWKKTTKKLFEEAWNDKEAFSNVVIENVGREAHVLRTLRKENREAFCTAIFENREKIKDGSFSLFSLDGMFENNMPSYISKICHIINPHAYPLIWDTHVMKELGINYNMNKWNEEVSKRKADVAFLSDEEIFKKESGIWAFED
;
A
#
# COMPACT_ATOMS: atom_id res chain seq x y z
N MET A 1 -18.32 18.52 -6.55
CA MET A 1 -17.70 17.21 -6.30
C MET A 1 -16.89 16.83 -7.52
N PRO A 2 -15.66 16.34 -7.38
CA PRO A 2 -14.86 15.86 -8.50
C PRO A 2 -15.56 14.72 -9.24
N THR A 3 -15.34 14.63 -10.55
CA THR A 3 -15.75 13.50 -11.39
C THR A 3 -14.90 12.25 -11.08
N SER A 4 -15.39 11.07 -11.48
CA SER A 4 -14.63 9.81 -11.31
C SER A 4 -13.24 9.87 -11.97
N GLU A 5 -13.11 10.55 -13.11
CA GLU A 5 -11.83 10.70 -13.80
C GLU A 5 -10.88 11.64 -13.05
N GLU A 6 -11.40 12.73 -12.48
CA GLU A 6 -10.62 13.63 -11.63
C GLU A 6 -10.12 12.90 -10.37
N LEU A 7 -10.95 12.07 -9.73
CA LEU A 7 -10.54 11.27 -8.57
C LEU A 7 -9.43 10.26 -8.92
N LYS A 8 -9.51 9.61 -10.08
CA LYS A 8 -8.44 8.71 -10.55
C LYS A 8 -7.13 9.45 -10.80
N GLN A 9 -7.20 10.65 -11.38
CA GLN A 9 -6.02 11.47 -11.62
C GLN A 9 -5.39 11.96 -10.30
N ILE A 10 -6.21 12.35 -9.31
CA ILE A 10 -5.75 12.70 -7.97
C ILE A 10 -5.06 11.48 -7.31
N SER A 11 -5.68 10.30 -7.36
CA SER A 11 -5.09 9.04 -6.86
C SER A 11 -3.75 8.72 -7.52
N LEU A 12 -3.67 8.84 -8.85
CA LEU A 12 -2.44 8.63 -9.60
C LEU A 12 -1.32 9.60 -9.18
N ASN A 13 -1.64 10.90 -9.12
CA ASN A 13 -0.67 11.93 -8.75
C ASN A 13 -0.16 11.75 -7.32
N TRP A 14 -1.06 11.40 -6.40
CA TRP A 14 -0.68 11.11 -5.03
C TRP A 14 0.25 9.89 -4.97
N LYS A 15 -0.08 8.75 -5.61
CA LYS A 15 0.79 7.56 -5.66
C LYS A 15 2.19 7.86 -6.17
N LYS A 16 2.29 8.61 -7.28
CA LYS A 16 3.57 9.04 -7.87
C LYS A 16 4.37 9.91 -6.91
N THR A 17 3.70 10.87 -6.28
CA THR A 17 4.35 11.80 -5.33
C THR A 17 4.83 11.06 -4.09
N THR A 18 3.98 10.22 -3.50
CA THR A 18 4.33 9.43 -2.31
C THR A 18 5.47 8.45 -2.57
N LYS A 19 5.51 7.83 -3.76
CA LYS A 19 6.65 6.99 -4.15
C LYS A 19 7.96 7.77 -4.16
N LYS A 20 7.98 8.95 -4.80
CA LYS A 20 9.15 9.84 -4.83
C LYS A 20 9.60 10.24 -3.44
N LEU A 21 8.66 10.54 -2.53
CA LEU A 21 8.96 10.84 -1.14
C LEU A 21 9.60 9.64 -0.41
N PHE A 22 9.14 8.41 -0.65
CA PHE A 22 9.79 7.22 -0.11
C PHE A 22 11.22 7.04 -0.64
N GLU A 23 11.45 7.31 -1.93
CA GLU A 23 12.78 7.23 -2.55
C GLU A 23 13.75 8.27 -1.97
N GLU A 24 13.28 9.50 -1.76
CA GLU A 24 14.05 10.58 -1.13
C GLU A 24 14.35 10.29 0.35
N ALA A 25 13.39 9.72 1.06
CA ALA A 25 13.50 9.38 2.48
C ALA A 25 14.13 8.01 2.74
N TRP A 26 14.59 7.27 1.71
CA TRP A 26 14.87 5.83 1.82
C TRP A 26 15.88 5.46 2.91
N ASN A 27 16.85 6.33 3.17
CA ASN A 27 17.90 6.12 4.17
C ASN A 27 17.72 6.95 5.44
N ASP A 28 16.67 7.77 5.51
CA ASP A 28 16.35 8.61 6.66
C ASP A 28 15.09 8.06 7.35
N LYS A 29 15.29 7.46 8.53
CA LYS A 29 14.19 6.85 9.29
C LYS A 29 13.10 7.84 9.66
N GLU A 30 13.46 9.07 10.02
CA GLU A 30 12.49 10.09 10.44
C GLU A 30 11.67 10.55 9.23
N ALA A 31 12.35 10.90 8.14
CA ALA A 31 11.67 11.27 6.90
C ALA A 31 10.78 10.13 6.38
N PHE A 32 11.26 8.88 6.42
CA PHE A 32 10.50 7.72 5.95
C PHE A 32 9.25 7.51 6.82
N SER A 33 9.40 7.64 8.13
CA SER A 33 8.29 7.56 9.09
C SER A 33 7.23 8.64 8.83
N ASN A 34 7.66 9.85 8.46
CA ASN A 34 6.75 10.91 8.05
C ASN A 34 5.99 10.57 6.76
N VAL A 35 6.65 9.95 5.77
CA VAL A 35 5.95 9.46 4.56
C VAL A 35 4.91 8.40 4.92
N VAL A 36 5.28 7.43 5.77
CA VAL A 36 4.34 6.40 6.26
C VAL A 36 3.12 7.04 6.91
N ILE A 37 3.30 7.90 7.93
CA ILE A 37 2.20 8.42 8.73
C ILE A 37 1.37 9.47 7.99
N GLU A 38 2.03 10.49 7.43
CA GLU A 38 1.33 11.65 6.90
C GLU A 38 0.88 11.41 5.46
N ASN A 39 1.71 10.81 4.60
CA ASN A 39 1.33 10.64 3.19
C ASN A 39 0.51 9.37 2.95
N VAL A 40 0.83 8.24 3.61
CA VAL A 40 0.03 7.02 3.46
C VAL A 40 -1.06 6.96 4.52
N GLY A 41 -0.70 7.07 5.80
CA GLY A 41 -1.64 6.92 6.90
C GLY A 41 -2.83 7.88 6.85
N ARG A 42 -2.55 9.19 6.80
CA ARG A 42 -3.57 10.23 6.84
C ARG A 42 -4.33 10.33 5.53
N GLU A 43 -3.63 10.50 4.42
CA GLU A 43 -4.29 10.68 3.11
C GLU A 43 -5.06 9.42 2.68
N ALA A 44 -4.59 8.21 3.03
CA ALA A 44 -5.35 6.99 2.77
C ALA A 44 -6.42 6.66 3.83
N HIS A 45 -6.61 7.51 4.82
CA HIS A 45 -7.53 7.29 5.94
C HIS A 45 -7.33 5.94 6.68
N VAL A 46 -6.11 5.38 6.63
CA VAL A 46 -5.74 4.14 7.32
C VAL A 46 -5.08 4.39 8.67
N LEU A 47 -4.65 5.62 8.98
CA LEU A 47 -4.05 5.95 10.27
C LEU A 47 -4.99 5.70 11.45
N ARG A 48 -6.31 5.74 11.23
CA ARG A 48 -7.33 5.41 12.25
C ARG A 48 -7.21 3.97 12.78
N THR A 49 -6.59 3.07 12.03
CA THR A 49 -6.36 1.68 12.46
C THR A 49 -5.13 1.53 13.34
N LEU A 50 -4.30 2.58 13.45
CA LEU A 50 -3.04 2.59 14.19
C LEU A 50 -3.13 3.53 15.39
N ARG A 51 -3.19 2.95 16.60
CA ARG A 51 -3.16 3.73 17.84
C ARG A 51 -1.89 4.59 17.93
N LYS A 52 -1.99 5.75 18.58
CA LYS A 52 -0.92 6.76 18.60
C LYS A 52 0.37 6.21 19.22
N GLU A 53 0.25 5.47 20.30
CA GLU A 53 1.33 4.81 21.03
C GLU A 53 2.07 3.75 20.20
N ASN A 54 1.42 3.19 19.17
CA ASN A 54 2.01 2.14 18.33
C ASN A 54 2.67 2.70 17.06
N ARG A 55 2.57 4.00 16.78
CA ARG A 55 3.04 4.61 15.53
C ARG A 55 4.54 4.48 15.33
N GLU A 56 5.32 4.75 16.38
CA GLU A 56 6.78 4.67 16.32
C GLU A 56 7.25 3.23 16.07
N ALA A 57 6.67 2.26 16.79
CA ALA A 57 6.98 0.84 16.61
C ALA A 57 6.59 0.35 15.20
N PHE A 58 5.44 0.79 14.68
CA PHE A 58 5.01 0.49 13.32
C PHE A 58 5.97 1.06 12.28
N CYS A 59 6.29 2.35 12.33
CA CYS A 59 7.20 2.97 11.38
C CYS A 59 8.60 2.35 11.44
N THR A 60 9.08 2.02 12.64
CA THR A 60 10.35 1.31 12.82
C THR A 60 10.34 -0.04 12.11
N ALA A 61 9.30 -0.85 12.32
CA ALA A 61 9.19 -2.16 11.68
C ALA A 61 9.10 -2.08 10.16
N ILE A 62 8.37 -1.10 9.61
CA ILE A 62 8.32 -0.89 8.15
C ILE A 62 9.69 -0.44 7.62
N PHE A 63 10.35 0.51 8.30
CA PHE A 63 11.66 1.01 7.89
C PHE A 63 12.73 -0.10 7.90
N GLU A 64 12.75 -0.95 8.93
CA GLU A 64 13.67 -2.08 9.04
C GLU A 64 13.46 -3.13 7.94
N ASN A 65 12.23 -3.24 7.41
CA ASN A 65 11.89 -4.16 6.33
C ASN A 65 11.85 -3.52 4.94
N ARG A 66 12.20 -2.23 4.80
CA ARG A 66 12.08 -1.49 3.53
C ARG A 66 12.78 -2.16 2.36
N GLU A 67 13.96 -2.74 2.56
CA GLU A 67 14.69 -3.46 1.49
C GLU A 67 13.94 -4.72 1.04
N LYS A 68 13.32 -5.46 1.96
CA LYS A 68 12.49 -6.63 1.62
C LYS A 68 11.20 -6.23 0.91
N ILE A 69 10.66 -5.06 1.23
CA ILE A 69 9.51 -4.50 0.50
C ILE A 69 9.97 -4.10 -0.91
N LYS A 70 11.15 -3.50 -1.04
CA LYS A 70 11.69 -3.10 -2.33
C LYS A 70 12.00 -4.28 -3.24
N ASP A 71 12.54 -5.38 -2.71
CA ASP A 71 12.84 -6.58 -3.50
C ASP A 71 11.65 -7.54 -3.66
N GLY A 72 10.55 -7.31 -2.91
CA GLY A 72 9.32 -8.11 -2.99
C GLY A 72 9.32 -9.38 -2.14
N SER A 73 10.31 -9.58 -1.27
CA SER A 73 10.40 -10.72 -0.34
C SER A 73 9.67 -10.51 0.98
N PHE A 74 9.17 -9.30 1.26
CA PHE A 74 8.39 -9.01 2.46
C PHE A 74 6.99 -9.64 2.40
N SER A 75 6.56 -10.30 3.47
CA SER A 75 5.21 -10.84 3.61
C SER A 75 4.31 -9.83 4.33
N LEU A 76 3.11 -9.57 3.78
CA LEU A 76 2.14 -8.64 4.38
C LEU A 76 1.75 -9.00 5.83
N PHE A 77 1.88 -10.27 6.19
CA PHE A 77 1.53 -10.84 7.50
C PHE A 77 2.74 -11.01 8.42
N SER A 78 3.93 -10.53 8.04
CA SER A 78 5.13 -10.68 8.88
C SER A 78 5.08 -9.87 10.19
N LEU A 79 4.15 -8.91 10.29
CA LEU A 79 3.92 -8.10 11.49
C LEU A 79 2.64 -8.51 12.23
N ASP A 80 2.04 -9.65 11.89
CA ASP A 80 0.85 -10.16 12.56
C ASP A 80 1.12 -10.41 14.05
N GLY A 81 0.18 -10.00 14.90
CA GLY A 81 0.30 -10.10 16.35
C GLY A 81 1.21 -9.05 16.99
N MET A 82 1.89 -8.21 16.21
CA MET A 82 2.69 -7.09 16.73
C MET A 82 1.80 -5.90 17.17
N PHE A 83 0.58 -5.82 16.65
CA PHE A 83 -0.42 -4.79 16.96
C PHE A 83 -1.80 -5.43 17.14
N GLU A 84 -2.59 -4.96 18.12
CA GLU A 84 -3.90 -5.55 18.49
C GLU A 84 -4.88 -5.71 17.31
N ASN A 85 -4.77 -4.87 16.28
CA ASN A 85 -5.63 -4.90 15.10
C ASN A 85 -4.76 -5.03 13.85
N ASN A 86 -4.14 -6.19 13.60
CA ASN A 86 -3.35 -6.51 12.39
C ASN A 86 -3.68 -5.55 11.23
N MET A 87 -2.67 -4.88 10.67
CA MET A 87 -2.88 -3.76 9.72
C MET A 87 -2.51 -4.11 8.27
N PRO A 88 -2.95 -5.26 7.71
CA PRO A 88 -2.53 -5.69 6.37
C PRO A 88 -3.00 -4.72 5.28
N SER A 89 -4.09 -3.96 5.48
CA SER A 89 -4.50 -2.90 4.54
C SER A 89 -3.52 -1.74 4.50
N TYR A 90 -3.03 -1.28 5.66
CA TYR A 90 -2.06 -0.20 5.72
C TYR A 90 -0.71 -0.66 5.16
N ILE A 91 -0.26 -1.84 5.59
CA ILE A 91 1.00 -2.44 5.13
C ILE A 91 0.97 -2.67 3.61
N SER A 92 -0.11 -3.23 3.07
CA SER A 92 -0.21 -3.47 1.62
C SER A 92 -0.25 -2.20 0.79
N LYS A 93 -0.86 -1.11 1.28
CA LYS A 93 -0.77 0.21 0.61
C LYS A 93 0.66 0.72 0.55
N ILE A 94 1.41 0.65 1.65
CA ILE A 94 2.83 1.03 1.68
C ILE A 94 3.63 0.18 0.70
N CYS A 95 3.45 -1.15 0.74
CA CYS A 95 4.15 -2.08 -0.13
C CYS A 95 3.84 -1.83 -1.62
N HIS A 96 2.57 -1.55 -1.96
CA HIS A 96 2.14 -1.22 -3.31
C HIS A 96 2.80 0.06 -3.84
N ILE A 97 2.94 1.10 -3.02
CA ILE A 97 3.59 2.35 -3.44
C ILE A 97 5.09 2.12 -3.69
N ILE A 98 5.76 1.40 -2.77
CA ILE A 98 7.20 1.15 -2.85
C ILE A 98 7.54 0.22 -4.01
N ASN A 99 6.81 -0.89 -4.16
CA ASN A 99 7.02 -1.88 -5.22
C ASN A 99 5.66 -2.41 -5.76
N PRO A 100 5.04 -1.70 -6.71
CA PRO A 100 3.74 -2.11 -7.26
C PRO A 100 3.82 -3.42 -8.06
N HIS A 101 4.98 -3.81 -8.58
CA HIS A 101 5.17 -5.09 -9.26
C HIS A 101 5.08 -6.28 -8.30
N ALA A 102 5.73 -6.19 -7.13
CA ALA A 102 5.69 -7.25 -6.13
C ALA A 102 4.40 -7.25 -5.31
N TYR A 103 3.75 -6.10 -5.19
CA TYR A 103 2.52 -5.93 -4.42
C TYR A 103 1.42 -5.26 -5.27
N PRO A 104 0.93 -5.93 -6.32
CA PRO A 104 0.04 -5.29 -7.28
C PRO A 104 -1.41 -5.19 -6.80
N LEU A 105 -1.75 -5.76 -5.64
CA LEU A 105 -3.08 -5.70 -5.04
C LEU A 105 -2.99 -5.26 -3.57
N ILE A 106 -3.98 -4.49 -3.13
CA ILE A 106 -4.10 -3.97 -1.75
C ILE A 106 -5.04 -4.88 -0.95
N TRP A 107 -4.58 -5.35 0.21
CA TRP A 107 -5.39 -6.18 1.11
C TRP A 107 -6.42 -5.29 1.82
N ASP A 108 -7.56 -5.02 1.19
CA ASP A 108 -8.68 -4.34 1.83
C ASP A 108 -10.04 -4.92 1.44
N THR A 109 -11.06 -4.54 2.22
CA THR A 109 -12.45 -4.99 2.06
C THR A 109 -13.06 -4.68 0.70
N HIS A 110 -12.70 -3.53 0.11
CA HIS A 110 -13.25 -3.09 -1.17
C HIS A 110 -12.68 -3.95 -2.30
N VAL A 111 -11.35 -4.07 -2.37
CA VAL A 111 -10.66 -4.91 -3.34
C VAL A 111 -11.13 -6.36 -3.23
N MET A 112 -11.24 -6.88 -2.02
CA MET A 112 -11.76 -8.22 -1.78
C MET A 112 -13.19 -8.41 -2.29
N LYS A 113 -14.07 -7.42 -2.07
CA LYS A 113 -15.45 -7.46 -2.54
C LYS A 113 -15.52 -7.41 -4.06
N GLU A 114 -14.74 -6.55 -4.70
CA GLU A 114 -14.65 -6.46 -6.17
C GLU A 114 -14.16 -7.78 -6.79
N LEU A 115 -13.18 -8.42 -6.16
CA LEU A 115 -12.63 -9.70 -6.61
C LEU A 115 -13.45 -10.93 -6.18
N GLY A 116 -14.52 -10.75 -5.39
CA GLY A 116 -15.31 -11.87 -4.85
C GLY A 116 -14.53 -12.77 -3.88
N ILE A 117 -13.51 -12.24 -3.20
CA ILE A 117 -12.67 -12.94 -2.22
C ILE A 117 -13.22 -12.70 -0.82
N ASN A 118 -13.73 -13.74 -0.16
CA ASN A 118 -14.17 -13.65 1.24
C ASN A 118 -13.01 -13.97 2.20
N TYR A 119 -12.00 -13.08 2.27
CA TYR A 119 -10.79 -13.24 3.12
C TYR A 119 -10.03 -14.58 2.96
N ASN A 120 -10.24 -15.28 1.84
CA ASN A 120 -9.60 -16.55 1.57
C ASN A 120 -8.17 -16.32 1.07
N MET A 121 -7.18 -16.70 1.87
CA MET A 121 -5.76 -16.47 1.57
C MET A 121 -5.29 -17.16 0.29
N ASN A 122 -5.79 -18.37 -0.01
CA ASN A 122 -5.39 -19.08 -1.22
C ASN A 122 -5.90 -18.36 -2.46
N LYS A 123 -7.19 -17.95 -2.46
CA LYS A 123 -7.76 -17.15 -3.56
C LYS A 123 -7.05 -15.80 -3.70
N TRP A 124 -6.71 -15.15 -2.59
CA TRP A 124 -5.92 -13.93 -2.62
C TRP A 124 -4.57 -14.14 -3.32
N ASN A 125 -3.82 -15.18 -2.93
CA ASN A 125 -2.53 -15.48 -3.53
C ASN A 125 -2.63 -15.85 -5.02
N GLU A 126 -3.71 -16.51 -5.43
CA GLU A 126 -4.01 -16.76 -6.84
C GLU A 126 -4.23 -15.46 -7.62
N GLU A 127 -5.05 -14.54 -7.10
CA GLU A 127 -5.29 -13.24 -7.74
C GLU A 127 -4.04 -12.34 -7.76
N VAL A 128 -3.24 -12.35 -6.70
CA VAL A 128 -1.93 -11.66 -6.68
C VAL A 128 -1.02 -12.22 -7.77
N SER A 129 -0.93 -13.54 -7.90
CA SER A 129 -0.12 -14.20 -8.93
C SER A 129 -0.55 -13.82 -10.34
N LYS A 130 -1.86 -13.80 -10.60
CA LYS A 130 -2.42 -13.34 -11.88
C LYS A 130 -2.07 -11.87 -12.14
N ARG A 131 -2.30 -11.00 -11.15
CA ARG A 131 -2.03 -9.56 -11.31
C ARG A 131 -0.55 -9.28 -11.51
N LYS A 132 0.36 -10.01 -10.86
CA LYS A 132 1.81 -9.93 -11.10
C LYS A 132 2.17 -10.22 -12.55
N ALA A 133 1.56 -11.24 -13.15
CA ALA A 133 1.76 -11.55 -14.57
C ALA A 133 1.23 -10.42 -15.47
N ASP A 134 0.04 -9.87 -15.14
CA ASP A 134 -0.58 -8.77 -15.90
C ASP A 134 0.21 -7.45 -15.87
N VAL A 135 1.03 -7.24 -14.83
CA VAL A 135 1.83 -6.00 -14.67
C VAL A 135 3.32 -6.19 -14.93
N ALA A 136 3.76 -7.40 -15.30
CA ALA A 136 5.18 -7.75 -15.36
C ALA A 136 6.02 -6.83 -16.26
N PHE A 137 5.42 -6.28 -17.32
CA PHE A 137 6.08 -5.42 -18.31
C PHE A 137 5.60 -3.96 -18.28
N LEU A 138 4.75 -3.60 -17.31
CA LEU A 138 4.27 -2.23 -17.16
C LEU A 138 5.27 -1.42 -16.33
N SER A 139 5.34 -0.11 -16.55
CA SER A 139 5.99 0.80 -15.61
C SER A 139 5.15 0.98 -14.34
N ASP A 140 5.79 1.40 -13.24
CA ASP A 140 5.08 1.76 -12.00
C ASP A 140 3.92 2.74 -12.24
N GLU A 141 4.11 3.72 -13.13
CA GLU A 141 3.07 4.69 -13.48
C GLU A 141 1.87 4.04 -14.20
N GLU A 142 2.13 3.11 -15.13
CA GLU A 142 1.07 2.34 -15.79
C GLU A 142 0.33 1.43 -14.81
N ILE A 143 1.02 0.85 -13.84
CA ILE A 143 0.40 0.07 -12.76
C ILE A 143 -0.49 0.99 -11.90
N PHE A 144 0.04 2.11 -11.42
CA PHE A 144 -0.75 3.06 -10.63
C PHE A 144 -1.96 3.60 -11.39
N LYS A 145 -1.84 3.80 -12.70
CA LYS A 145 -2.96 4.22 -13.56
C LYS A 145 -4.01 3.11 -13.67
N LYS A 146 -3.60 1.86 -13.89
CA LYS A 146 -4.49 0.69 -13.95
C LYS A 146 -5.24 0.49 -12.62
N GLU A 147 -4.56 0.73 -11.49
CA GLU A 147 -5.11 0.57 -10.14
C GLU A 147 -5.73 1.86 -9.57
N SER A 148 -5.78 2.96 -10.34
CA SER A 148 -6.30 4.26 -9.86
C SER A 148 -7.78 4.22 -9.47
N GLY A 149 -8.54 3.25 -9.98
CA GLY A 149 -9.94 3.01 -9.62
C GLY A 149 -10.14 2.08 -8.41
N ILE A 150 -9.10 1.33 -8.00
CA ILE A 150 -9.19 0.27 -6.97
C ILE A 150 -8.95 0.85 -5.57
N TRP A 151 -8.42 2.06 -5.49
CA TRP A 151 -8.38 2.87 -4.29
C TRP A 151 -8.42 4.35 -4.68
N ALA A 152 -9.62 4.92 -4.60
CA ALA A 152 -9.85 6.35 -4.61
C ALA A 152 -9.89 6.86 -3.16
N PHE A 153 -9.56 8.13 -2.96
CA PHE A 153 -9.95 8.86 -1.77
C PHE A 153 -11.49 8.85 -1.70
N GLU A 154 -12.06 7.86 -1.03
CA GLU A 154 -13.49 7.83 -0.75
C GLU A 154 -13.75 8.81 0.41
N ASP A 155 -14.77 9.66 0.23
CA ASP A 155 -15.30 10.56 1.27
C ASP A 155 -15.77 9.80 2.53
#